data_AF-A0A9E5WV81-F1
#
_entry.id   AF-A0A9E5WV81-F1
#
_cell.length_a   1.000
_cell.length_b   1.000
_cell.length_c   1.000
_cell.angle_alpha   90.00
_cell.angle_beta   90.00
_cell.angle_gamma   90.00
#
_symmetry.space_group_name_H-M   'P 1'
#
loop_
_entity.id
_entity.type
_entity.pdbx_description
1 polymer ?
#
loop_
_entity_poly.entity_id
_entity_poly.type
_entity_poly.pdbx_seq_one_letter_code
_entity_poly.pdbx_strand_id
1 'polypeptide(L)'
;MAIIIAYPFVVLLIGVGLNLFVFGVSPLALALPSDASVSALVIASVLLAINHTWLMTTTELTRVRYKLHATPEEWAASGTNRQDAQSEGLVELERRHNAHRNTTENVVYFIFLAFIFALVSPTTLAAQVWIIGFAVARLGYTYSYLAGKDGARGLFMSLSLLAMYAMASYLVISLVA
;
A
#
# COMPACT_ATOMS: atom_id res chain seq x y z
N MET A 1 19.00 13.02 -9.55
CA MET A 1 18.10 13.89 -8.76
C MET A 1 16.82 14.26 -9.52
N ALA A 2 16.91 14.75 -10.77
CA ALA A 2 15.74 15.10 -11.59
C ALA A 2 14.71 13.96 -11.75
N ILE A 3 15.17 12.72 -11.91
CA ILE A 3 14.28 11.53 -12.02
C ILE A 3 13.40 11.35 -10.78
N ILE A 4 13.96 11.53 -9.58
CA ILE A 4 13.23 11.37 -8.31
C ILE A 4 12.16 12.47 -8.17
N ILE A 5 12.47 13.69 -8.63
CA ILE A 5 11.55 14.83 -8.58
C ILE A 5 10.43 14.66 -9.60
N ALA A 6 10.74 14.20 -10.82
CA ALA A 6 9.76 14.04 -11.90
C ALA A 6 8.84 12.83 -11.71
N TYR A 7 9.33 11.77 -11.07
CA TYR A 7 8.63 10.51 -10.89
C TYR A 7 7.15 10.62 -10.41
N PRO A 8 6.83 11.31 -9.30
CA PRO A 8 5.44 11.41 -8.84
C PRO A 8 4.53 12.12 -9.87
N PHE A 9 5.06 13.14 -10.57
CA PHE A 9 4.31 13.83 -11.62
C PHE A 9 4.06 12.95 -12.83
N VAL A 10 5.03 12.14 -13.23
CA VAL A 10 4.85 11.17 -14.34
C VAL A 10 3.76 10.15 -13.98
N VAL A 11 3.79 9.59 -12.77
CA VAL A 11 2.76 8.64 -12.31
C VAL A 11 1.38 9.30 -12.26
N LEU A 12 1.31 10.56 -11.77
CA LEU A 12 0.08 11.34 -11.78
C LEU A 12 -0.46 11.55 -13.20
N LEU A 13 0.39 11.96 -14.16
CA LEU A 13 0.00 12.18 -15.55
C LEU A 13 -0.52 10.89 -16.21
N ILE A 14 0.09 9.74 -15.90
CA ILE A 14 -0.42 8.44 -16.35
C ILE A 14 -1.81 8.18 -15.76
N GLY A 15 -2.01 8.43 -14.46
CA GLY A 15 -3.32 8.29 -13.81
C GLY A 15 -4.39 9.18 -14.44
N VAL A 16 -4.07 10.46 -14.69
CA VAL A 16 -4.93 11.41 -15.42
C VAL A 16 -5.30 10.88 -16.79
N GLY A 17 -4.31 10.44 -17.57
CA GLY A 17 -4.54 9.89 -18.90
C GLY A 17 -5.46 8.66 -18.89
N LEU A 18 -5.24 7.73 -17.96
CA LEU A 18 -6.11 6.55 -17.82
C LEU A 18 -7.54 6.92 -17.43
N ASN A 19 -7.72 7.88 -16.52
CA ASN A 19 -9.06 8.35 -16.16
C ASN A 19 -9.78 9.02 -17.35
N LEU A 20 -9.10 9.91 -18.07
CA LEU A 20 -9.72 10.66 -19.18
C LEU A 20 -10.00 9.81 -20.41
N PHE A 21 -9.10 8.89 -20.75
CA PHE A 21 -9.15 8.17 -22.03
C PHE A 21 -9.58 6.69 -21.92
N VAL A 22 -9.55 6.10 -20.73
CA VAL A 22 -9.89 4.67 -20.54
C VAL A 22 -11.12 4.51 -19.64
N PHE A 23 -11.11 5.12 -18.45
CA PHE A 23 -12.15 4.86 -17.46
C PHE A 23 -13.34 5.81 -17.50
N GLY A 24 -13.16 6.99 -18.10
CA GLY A 24 -14.10 8.11 -18.01
C GLY A 24 -14.12 8.73 -16.61
N VAL A 25 -14.57 9.98 -16.55
CA VAL A 25 -14.77 10.70 -15.29
C VAL A 25 -16.18 11.27 -15.26
N SER A 26 -16.94 10.90 -14.22
CA SER A 26 -18.24 11.49 -13.94
C SER A 26 -18.08 12.80 -13.15
N PRO A 27 -18.95 13.81 -13.37
CA PRO A 27 -19.03 14.98 -12.49
C PRO A 27 -19.29 14.57 -11.05
N LEU A 28 -18.78 15.35 -10.10
CA LEU A 28 -18.91 15.07 -8.68
C LEU A 28 -20.40 15.02 -8.28
N ALA A 29 -20.86 13.85 -7.85
CA ALA A 29 -22.19 13.66 -7.30
C ALA A 29 -22.10 12.84 -6.01
N LEU A 30 -22.51 13.42 -4.88
CA LEU A 30 -22.57 12.70 -3.61
C LEU A 30 -23.74 11.72 -3.64
N ALA A 31 -23.46 10.43 -3.44
CA ALA A 31 -24.46 9.39 -3.36
C ALA A 31 -24.02 8.25 -2.43
N LEU A 32 -24.94 7.33 -2.16
CA LEU A 32 -24.58 6.05 -1.56
C LEU A 32 -23.63 5.29 -2.50
N PRO A 33 -22.57 4.63 -1.97
CA PRO A 33 -21.67 3.83 -2.79
C PRO A 33 -22.44 2.75 -3.56
N SER A 34 -22.09 2.56 -4.83
CA SER A 34 -22.63 1.47 -5.63
C SER A 34 -22.17 0.11 -5.10
N ASP A 35 -22.93 -0.94 -5.38
CA ASP A 35 -22.56 -2.32 -5.03
C ASP A 35 -21.16 -2.69 -5.53
N ALA A 36 -20.76 -2.17 -6.69
CA ALA A 36 -19.43 -2.38 -7.24
C ALA A 36 -18.33 -1.70 -6.41
N SER A 37 -18.54 -0.45 -5.98
CA SER A 37 -17.62 0.26 -5.10
C SER A 37 -17.50 -0.42 -3.73
N VAL A 38 -18.64 -0.85 -3.17
CA VAL A 38 -18.66 -1.60 -1.89
C VAL A 38 -17.92 -2.92 -2.06
N SER A 39 -18.19 -3.68 -3.12
CA SER A 39 -17.49 -4.94 -3.38
C SER A 39 -15.98 -4.75 -3.54
N ALA A 40 -15.56 -3.69 -4.25
CA ALA A 40 -14.15 -3.36 -4.40
C ALA A 40 -13.48 -3.02 -3.05
N LEU A 41 -14.16 -2.25 -2.19
CA LEU A 41 -13.69 -1.93 -0.84
C LEU A 41 -13.59 -3.18 0.05
N VAL A 42 -14.58 -4.08 -0.01
CA VAL A 42 -14.56 -5.35 0.72
C VAL A 42 -13.35 -6.18 0.27
N ILE A 43 -13.17 -6.39 -1.04
CA ILE A 43 -12.04 -7.14 -1.58
C ILE A 43 -10.72 -6.51 -1.15
N ALA A 44 -10.56 -5.20 -1.34
CA ALA A 44 -9.33 -4.50 -0.96
C ALA A 44 -9.06 -4.59 0.55
N SER A 45 -10.08 -4.45 1.40
CA SER A 45 -9.91 -4.55 2.86
C SER A 45 -9.42 -5.93 3.29
N VAL A 46 -9.95 -7.02 2.71
CA VAL A 46 -9.51 -8.38 2.98
C VAL A 46 -8.06 -8.58 2.53
N LEU A 47 -7.71 -8.16 1.32
CA LEU A 47 -6.35 -8.27 0.80
C LEU A 47 -5.34 -7.48 1.63
N LEU A 48 -5.70 -6.27 2.07
CA LEU A 48 -4.84 -5.43 2.90
C LEU A 48 -4.71 -5.98 4.33
N ALA A 49 -5.77 -6.55 4.91
CA ALA A 49 -5.71 -7.22 6.19
C ALA A 49 -4.79 -8.45 6.14
N ILE A 50 -4.90 -9.27 5.09
CA ILE A 50 -3.99 -10.39 4.83
C ILE A 50 -2.55 -9.88 4.69
N ASN A 51 -2.33 -8.84 3.88
CA ASN A 51 -1.01 -8.24 3.67
C ASN A 51 -0.37 -7.80 4.99
N HIS A 52 -1.13 -7.10 5.84
CA HIS A 52 -0.63 -6.61 7.12
C HIS A 52 -0.36 -7.76 8.11
N THR A 53 -1.26 -8.75 8.16
CA THR A 53 -1.09 -9.93 9.02
C THR A 53 0.15 -10.72 8.61
N TRP A 54 0.41 -10.86 7.31
CA TRP A 54 1.62 -11.51 6.80
C TRP A 54 2.89 -10.76 7.25
N LEU A 55 2.89 -9.42 7.23
CA LEU A 55 3.99 -8.62 7.77
C LEU A 55 4.18 -8.85 9.28
N MET A 56 3.10 -8.93 10.06
CA MET A 56 3.18 -9.24 11.50
C MET A 56 3.82 -10.62 11.71
N THR A 57 3.29 -11.65 11.05
CA THR A 57 3.81 -13.03 11.16
C THR A 57 5.28 -13.13 10.77
N THR A 58 5.68 -12.51 9.66
CA THR A 58 7.09 -12.55 9.22
C THR A 58 8.03 -11.81 10.17
N THR A 59 7.55 -10.79 10.86
CA THR A 59 8.32 -10.09 11.90
C THR A 59 8.58 -11.01 13.08
N GLU A 60 7.55 -11.69 13.60
CA GLU A 60 7.72 -12.62 14.71
C GLU A 60 8.57 -13.84 14.32
N LEU A 61 8.38 -14.41 13.14
CA LEU A 61 9.22 -15.51 12.65
C LEU A 61 10.69 -15.09 12.51
N THR A 62 10.95 -13.83 12.13
CA THR A 62 12.32 -13.29 12.09
C THR A 62 12.89 -13.20 13.50
N ARG A 63 12.10 -12.70 14.47
CA ARG A 63 12.52 -12.66 15.87
C ARG A 63 12.86 -14.04 16.42
N VAL A 64 12.00 -15.04 16.20
CA VAL A 64 12.24 -16.43 16.62
C VAL A 64 13.50 -16.99 15.95
N ARG A 65 13.65 -16.82 14.64
CA ARG A 65 14.80 -17.35 13.87
C ARG A 65 16.14 -16.81 14.39
N TYR A 66 16.22 -15.53 14.69
CA TYR A 66 17.45 -14.86 15.12
C TYR A 66 17.54 -14.67 16.64
N LYS A 67 16.62 -15.28 17.41
CA LYS A 67 16.54 -15.16 18.88
C LYS A 67 16.52 -13.69 19.34
N LEU A 68 15.75 -12.87 18.64
CA LEU A 68 15.54 -11.47 18.98
C LEU A 68 14.29 -11.34 19.84
N HIS A 69 14.34 -10.44 20.80
CA HIS A 69 13.22 -10.15 21.68
C HIS A 69 12.67 -8.74 21.42
N ALA A 70 11.36 -8.58 21.62
CA ALA A 70 10.64 -7.35 21.33
C ALA A 70 10.79 -6.32 22.46
N THR A 71 10.81 -6.78 23.71
CA THR A 71 10.83 -5.90 24.89
C THR A 71 12.05 -6.16 25.78
N PRO A 72 12.46 -5.19 26.62
CA PRO A 72 13.56 -5.38 27.57
C PRO A 72 13.35 -6.54 28.55
N GLU A 73 12.11 -6.83 28.95
CA GLU A 73 11.77 -7.90 29.89
C GLU A 73 12.02 -9.28 29.27
N GLU A 74 11.68 -9.45 27.99
CA GLU A 74 11.96 -10.67 27.24
C GLU A 74 13.48 -10.88 27.07
N TRP A 75 14.23 -9.81 26.79
CA TRP A 75 15.70 -9.87 26.76
C TRP A 75 16.25 -10.30 28.11
N ALA A 76 15.82 -9.68 29.21
CA ALA A 76 16.26 -10.05 30.56
C ALA A 76 15.94 -11.52 30.91
N ALA A 77 14.74 -11.99 30.57
CA ALA A 77 14.31 -13.38 30.79
C ALA A 77 15.11 -14.39 29.95
N SER A 78 15.58 -14.00 28.77
CA SER A 78 16.41 -14.84 27.90
C SER A 78 17.83 -15.04 28.41
N GLY A 79 18.31 -14.17 29.32
CA GLY A 79 19.70 -14.12 29.76
C GLY A 79 20.67 -13.61 28.69
N THR A 80 20.16 -13.06 27.58
CA THR A 80 20.96 -12.47 26.48
C THR A 80 20.67 -10.98 26.34
N ASN A 81 21.58 -10.25 25.69
CA ASN A 81 21.34 -8.83 25.39
C ASN A 81 21.21 -8.59 23.89
N ARG A 82 20.52 -7.50 23.53
CA ARG A 82 20.43 -7.02 22.15
C ARG A 82 21.80 -6.74 21.51
N GLN A 83 22.81 -6.40 22.30
CA GLN A 83 24.18 -6.16 21.83
C GLN A 83 24.88 -7.44 21.36
N ASP A 84 24.44 -8.60 21.88
CA ASP A 84 24.95 -9.92 21.52
C ASP A 84 24.20 -10.51 20.30
N ALA A 85 23.15 -9.83 19.83
CA ALA A 85 22.34 -10.29 18.72
C ALA A 85 23.12 -10.30 17.40
N GLN A 86 22.83 -11.30 16.56
CA GLN A 86 23.42 -11.37 15.23
C GLN A 86 23.04 -10.15 14.39
N SER A 87 24.04 -9.50 13.79
CA SER A 87 23.86 -8.31 12.95
C SER A 87 22.88 -8.55 11.80
N GLU A 88 22.92 -9.73 11.18
CA GLU A 88 21.97 -10.13 10.13
C GLU A 88 20.52 -10.11 10.62
N GLY A 89 20.27 -10.63 11.83
CA GLY A 89 18.94 -10.65 12.42
C GLY A 89 18.39 -9.24 12.67
N LEU A 90 19.25 -8.32 13.14
CA LEU A 90 18.87 -6.92 13.34
C LEU A 90 18.52 -6.23 12.02
N VAL A 91 19.31 -6.46 10.97
CA VAL A 91 19.05 -5.94 9.62
C VAL A 91 17.75 -6.51 9.05
N GLU A 92 17.52 -7.81 9.20
CA GLU A 92 16.29 -8.44 8.72
C GLU A 92 15.06 -7.96 9.49
N LEU A 93 15.16 -7.76 10.81
CA LEU A 93 14.08 -7.18 11.62
C LEU A 93 13.75 -5.75 11.18
N GLU A 94 14.77 -4.91 10.99
CA GLU A 94 14.60 -3.55 10.48
C GLU A 94 13.95 -3.54 9.10
N ARG A 95 14.32 -4.48 8.21
CA ARG A 95 13.66 -4.66 6.91
C ARG A 95 12.15 -4.86 7.07
N ARG A 96 11.69 -5.70 8.01
CA ARG A 96 10.25 -5.92 8.23
C ARG A 96 9.58 -4.66 8.79
N HIS A 97 10.22 -3.97 9.74
CA HIS A 97 9.70 -2.71 10.28
C HIS A 97 9.59 -1.61 9.23
N ASN A 98 10.54 -1.51 8.31
CA ASN A 98 10.47 -0.58 7.18
C ASN A 98 9.33 -0.94 6.22
N ALA A 99 9.09 -2.23 5.96
CA ALA A 99 7.96 -2.69 5.16
C ALA A 99 6.61 -2.42 5.84
N HIS A 100 6.53 -2.59 7.16
CA HIS A 100 5.38 -2.20 7.98
C HIS A 100 5.08 -0.72 7.85
N ARG A 101 6.06 0.14 8.14
CA ARG A 101 5.89 1.59 8.08
C ARG A 101 5.41 2.05 6.71
N ASN A 102 6.07 1.59 5.64
CA ASN A 102 5.66 1.92 4.28
C ASN A 102 4.23 1.44 3.97
N THR A 103 3.85 0.24 4.43
CA THR A 103 2.49 -0.28 4.26
C THR A 103 1.47 0.58 4.98
N THR A 104 1.71 0.89 6.25
CA THR A 104 0.82 1.72 7.07
C THR A 104 0.65 3.10 6.45
N GLU A 105 1.75 3.79 6.12
CA GLU A 105 1.72 5.14 5.52
C GLU A 105 0.90 5.17 4.22
N ASN A 106 1.10 4.20 3.32
CA ASN A 106 0.36 4.16 2.06
C ASN A 106 -1.11 3.79 2.24
N VAL A 107 -1.40 2.83 3.12
CA VAL A 107 -2.78 2.38 3.37
C VAL A 107 -3.62 3.49 4.00
N VAL A 108 -3.04 4.35 4.83
CA VAL A 108 -3.74 5.51 5.41
C VAL A 108 -4.27 6.46 4.33
N TYR A 109 -3.41 6.87 3.39
CA TYR A 109 -3.84 7.74 2.29
C TYR A 109 -4.80 7.05 1.32
N PHE A 110 -4.57 5.76 1.06
CA PHE A 110 -5.50 4.95 0.29
C PHE A 110 -6.90 4.92 0.91
N ILE A 111 -7.02 4.65 2.22
CA ILE A 111 -8.33 4.58 2.89
C ILE A 111 -9.04 5.93 2.76
N PHE A 112 -8.32 7.04 3.00
CA PHE A 112 -8.88 8.38 2.86
C PHE A 112 -9.41 8.63 1.44
N LEU A 113 -8.59 8.36 0.41
CA LEU A 113 -8.98 8.55 -0.98
C LEU A 113 -10.10 7.60 -1.41
N ALA A 114 -9.97 6.30 -1.14
CA ALA A 114 -10.94 5.28 -1.52
C ALA A 114 -12.31 5.51 -0.87
N PHE A 115 -12.34 6.03 0.35
CA PHE A 115 -13.58 6.39 1.03
C PHE A 115 -14.31 7.53 0.29
N ILE A 116 -13.63 8.64 0.03
CA ILE A 116 -14.20 9.76 -0.73
C ILE A 116 -14.57 9.30 -2.15
N PHE A 117 -13.68 8.53 -2.78
CA PHE A 117 -13.87 8.00 -4.12
C PHE A 117 -15.13 7.15 -4.23
N ALA A 118 -15.42 6.30 -3.24
CA ALA A 118 -16.63 5.49 -3.25
C ALA A 118 -17.93 6.31 -3.08
N LEU A 119 -17.86 7.51 -2.49
CA LEU A 119 -19.01 8.38 -2.22
C LEU A 119 -19.38 9.32 -3.37
N VAL A 120 -18.51 9.47 -4.37
CA VAL A 120 -18.69 10.43 -5.48
C VAL A 120 -19.18 9.78 -6.78
N SER A 121 -19.82 8.61 -6.67
CA SER A 121 -20.33 7.82 -7.81
C SER A 121 -19.34 7.69 -8.97
N PRO A 122 -18.13 7.14 -8.74
CA PRO A 122 -17.14 6.95 -9.78
C PRO A 122 -17.64 5.91 -10.79
N THR A 123 -17.03 5.88 -11.99
CA THR A 123 -17.32 4.80 -12.93
C THR A 123 -16.96 3.44 -12.31
N THR A 124 -17.78 2.42 -12.57
CA THR A 124 -17.60 1.07 -12.01
C THR A 124 -16.21 0.52 -12.27
N LEU A 125 -15.69 0.74 -13.48
CA LEU A 125 -14.37 0.26 -13.88
C LEU A 125 -13.26 0.99 -13.11
N ALA A 126 -13.35 2.32 -12.95
CA ALA A 126 -12.39 3.08 -12.15
C ALA A 126 -12.39 2.63 -10.69
N ALA A 127 -13.57 2.45 -10.09
CA ALA A 127 -13.72 1.94 -8.72
C ALA A 127 -13.02 0.59 -8.54
N GLN A 128 -13.33 -0.39 -9.38
CA GLN A 128 -12.76 -1.72 -9.27
C GLN A 128 -11.24 -1.72 -9.52
N VAL A 129 -10.77 -1.09 -10.59
CA VAL A 129 -9.35 -1.10 -10.96
C VAL A 129 -8.50 -0.37 -9.91
N TRP A 130 -8.91 0.81 -9.46
CA TRP A 130 -8.08 1.59 -8.54
C TRP A 130 -8.11 1.06 -7.11
N ILE A 131 -9.28 0.65 -6.61
CA ILE A 131 -9.41 0.16 -5.24
C ILE A 131 -8.76 -1.22 -5.10
N ILE A 132 -9.10 -2.17 -5.98
CA ILE A 132 -8.56 -3.54 -5.92
C ILE A 132 -7.09 -3.54 -6.37
N GLY A 133 -6.77 -2.78 -7.43
CA GLY A 133 -5.40 -2.69 -7.96
C GLY A 133 -4.41 -2.17 -6.94
N PHE A 134 -4.79 -1.19 -6.10
CA PHE A 134 -3.95 -0.76 -4.99
C PHE A 134 -3.62 -1.91 -4.04
N ALA A 135 -4.64 -2.65 -3.59
CA ALA A 135 -4.47 -3.75 -2.64
C ALA A 135 -3.61 -4.89 -3.19
N VAL A 136 -3.82 -5.26 -4.45
CA VAL A 136 -2.98 -6.26 -5.15
C VAL A 136 -1.54 -5.77 -5.28
N ALA A 137 -1.33 -4.50 -5.65
CA ALA A 137 0.00 -3.92 -5.73
C ALA A 137 0.70 -3.91 -4.36
N ARG A 138 -0.01 -3.69 -3.25
CA ARG A 138 0.56 -3.78 -1.90
C ARG A 138 1.02 -5.19 -1.54
N LEU A 139 0.27 -6.22 -1.90
CA LEU A 139 0.71 -7.62 -1.72
C LEU A 139 2.00 -7.91 -2.51
N GLY A 140 2.05 -7.49 -3.78
CA GLY A 140 3.23 -7.63 -4.62
C GLY A 140 4.45 -6.87 -4.08
N TYR A 141 4.22 -5.65 -3.56
CA TYR A 141 5.26 -4.84 -2.91
C TYR A 141 5.81 -5.53 -1.68
N THR A 142 4.95 -5.95 -0.75
CA THR A 142 5.33 -6.65 0.49
C THR A 142 6.13 -7.91 0.19
N TYR A 143 5.64 -8.77 -0.70
CA TYR A 143 6.34 -9.98 -1.10
C TYR A 143 7.73 -9.65 -1.68
N SER A 144 7.80 -8.69 -2.60
CA SER A 144 9.08 -8.31 -3.24
C SER A 144 10.06 -7.69 -2.25
N TYR A 145 9.57 -6.94 -1.27
CA TYR A 145 10.37 -6.33 -0.21
C TYR A 145 11.01 -7.40 0.68
N LEU A 146 10.21 -8.37 1.14
CA LEU A 146 10.69 -9.46 1.99
C LEU A 146 11.60 -10.44 1.23
N ALA A 147 11.34 -10.67 -0.06
CA ALA A 147 12.15 -11.53 -0.93
C ALA A 147 13.43 -10.86 -1.46
N GLY A 148 13.67 -9.57 -1.16
CA GLY A 148 14.85 -8.84 -1.65
C GLY A 148 14.85 -8.59 -3.17
N LYS A 149 13.67 -8.55 -3.80
CA LYS A 149 13.51 -8.33 -5.24
C LYS A 149 13.32 -6.85 -5.55
N ASP A 150 14.43 -6.10 -5.61
CA ASP A 150 14.40 -4.63 -5.71
C ASP A 150 13.65 -4.08 -6.93
N GLY A 151 13.84 -4.68 -8.11
CA GLY A 151 13.13 -4.25 -9.33
C GLY A 151 11.63 -4.45 -9.22
N ALA A 152 11.19 -5.62 -8.76
CA ALA A 152 9.77 -5.92 -8.56
C ALA A 152 9.16 -5.04 -7.46
N ARG A 153 9.91 -4.79 -6.37
CA ARG A 153 9.50 -3.86 -5.30
C ARG A 153 9.23 -2.47 -5.86
N GLY A 154 10.13 -1.93 -6.68
CA GLY A 154 9.96 -0.61 -7.31
C GLY A 154 8.75 -0.56 -8.25
N LEU A 155 8.54 -1.62 -9.03
CA LEU A 155 7.37 -1.74 -9.91
C LEU A 155 6.06 -1.72 -9.12
N PHE A 156 5.93 -2.58 -8.10
CA PHE A 156 4.71 -2.63 -7.30
C PHE A 156 4.48 -1.35 -6.49
N MET A 157 5.54 -0.68 -6.04
CA MET A 157 5.43 0.67 -5.46
C MET A 157 4.83 1.65 -6.46
N SER A 158 5.29 1.61 -7.71
CA SER A 158 4.77 2.46 -8.79
C SER A 158 3.29 2.19 -9.07
N LEU A 159 2.88 0.91 -9.08
CA LEU A 159 1.48 0.53 -9.27
C LEU A 159 0.60 0.99 -8.10
N SER A 160 1.08 0.90 -6.86
CA SER A 160 0.34 1.43 -5.70
C SER A 160 0.19 2.95 -5.78
N LEU A 161 1.25 3.68 -6.13
CA LEU A 161 1.19 5.14 -6.32
C LEU A 161 0.27 5.52 -7.48
N LEU A 162 0.30 4.76 -8.57
CA LEU A 162 -0.57 4.98 -9.72
C LEU A 162 -2.04 4.90 -9.30
N ALA A 163 -2.44 3.87 -8.56
CA ALA A 163 -3.81 3.76 -8.07
C ALA A 163 -4.20 4.94 -7.15
N MET A 164 -3.32 5.37 -6.25
CA MET A 164 -3.59 6.52 -5.37
C MET A 164 -3.71 7.83 -6.14
N TYR A 165 -2.75 8.14 -7.02
CA TYR A 165 -2.79 9.36 -7.82
C TYR A 165 -3.90 9.34 -8.86
N ALA A 166 -4.29 8.17 -9.36
CA ALA A 166 -5.43 8.06 -10.25
C ALA A 166 -6.75 8.33 -9.51
N MET A 167 -6.95 7.82 -8.28
CA MET A 167 -8.13 8.22 -7.49
C MET A 167 -8.12 9.71 -7.16
N ALA A 168 -6.97 10.26 -6.74
CA ALA A 168 -6.85 11.68 -6.43
C ALA A 168 -7.12 12.57 -7.65
N SER A 169 -6.56 12.23 -8.80
CA SER A 169 -6.80 12.99 -10.04
C SER A 169 -8.22 12.84 -10.54
N TYR A 170 -8.83 11.65 -10.44
CA TYR A 170 -10.25 11.48 -10.77
C TYR A 170 -11.09 12.44 -9.93
N LEU A 171 -10.88 12.47 -8.61
CA LEU A 171 -11.61 13.36 -7.70
C LEU A 171 -11.45 14.84 -8.10
N VAL A 172 -10.23 15.27 -8.44
CA VAL A 172 -9.98 16.64 -8.90
C VAL A 172 -10.68 16.94 -10.22
N ILE A 173 -10.65 16.02 -11.19
CA ILE A 173 -11.31 16.19 -12.49
C ILE A 173 -12.83 16.22 -12.29
N SER A 174 -13.39 15.37 -11.44
CA SER A 174 -14.82 15.38 -11.10
C SER A 174 -15.30 16.70 -10.52
N LEU A 175 -14.44 17.48 -9.84
CA LEU A 175 -14.79 18.80 -9.31
C LEU A 175 -14.97 19.86 -10.40
N VAL A 176 -14.38 19.67 -11.58
CA VAL A 176 -14.34 20.65 -12.67
C VAL A 176 -15.05 20.19 -13.94
N ALA A 177 -15.57 18.96 -13.94
CA ALA A 177 -16.29 18.32 -15.04
C ALA A 177 -17.78 18.67 -15.08
#